data_AF-A0ABC9QUV6-F1
#
_entry.id   AF-A0ABC9QUV6-F1
#
_cell.length_a   1.000
_cell.length_b   1.000
_cell.length_c   1.000
_cell.angle_alpha   90.00
_cell.angle_beta   90.00
_cell.angle_gamma   90.00
#
_symmetry.space_group_name_H-M   'P 1'
#
loop_
_entity.id
_entity.type
_entity.pdbx_description
1 polymer ?
#
loop_
_entity_poly.entity_id
_entity_poly.type
_entity_poly.pdbx_seq_one_letter_code
_entity_poly.pdbx_strand_id
1 'polypeptide(L)' 'MGTKTIVVPNRDVDGWLHGTKTVTVEWNCPTCGEEMSEPKMESFCEDGEHYAVHKWDNKCGHIAKYTDLKEV' A
#
# COMPACT_ATOMS: atom_id res chain seq x y z
N MET A 1 4.14 -9.51 15.52
CA MET A 1 4.20 -8.51 14.42
C MET A 1 3.23 -8.98 13.37
N GLY A 2 2.14 -8.23 13.14
CA GLY A 2 1.15 -8.60 12.13
C GLY A 2 1.73 -8.41 10.73
N THR A 3 1.39 -9.32 9.82
CA THR A 3 1.66 -9.18 8.39
C THR A 3 0.34 -9.03 7.64
N LYS A 4 0.34 -8.29 6.54
CA LYS A 4 -0.85 -8.15 5.70
C LYS A 4 -0.47 -8.30 4.23
N THR A 5 -1.30 -9.03 3.50
CA THR A 5 -1.21 -9.10 2.04
C THR A 5 -2.07 -7.98 1.43
N ILE A 6 -1.45 -7.14 0.62
CA ILE A 6 -2.08 -5.99 -0.03
C ILE A 6 -1.77 -5.99 -1.54
N VAL A 7 -2.58 -5.24 -2.29
CA VAL A 7 -2.43 -5.04 -3.73
C VAL A 7 -2.06 -3.58 -3.93
N VAL A 8 -0.92 -3.32 -4.54
CA VAL A 8 -0.35 -1.97 -4.72
C VAL A 8 -0.05 -1.72 -6.19
N PRO A 9 0.06 -0.45 -6.62
CA PRO A 9 0.58 -0.12 -7.94
C PRO A 9 1.98 -0.74 -8.13
N ASN A 10 2.20 -1.40 -9.25
CA ASN A 10 3.50 -1.95 -9.62
C ASN A 10 4.26 -0.89 -10.41
N ARG A 11 5.22 -0.22 -9.77
CA ARG A 11 6.02 0.82 -10.42
C ARG A 11 7.45 0.35 -10.63
N ASP A 12 8.04 0.72 -11.76
CA ASP A 12 9.46 0.51 -12.02
C ASP A 12 10.34 1.60 -11.36
N VAL A 13 11.65 1.55 -11.64
CA VAL A 13 12.64 2.47 -11.07
C VAL A 13 12.48 3.92 -11.54
N ASP A 14 11.86 4.12 -12.71
CA ASP A 14 11.57 5.44 -13.28
C ASP A 14 10.18 5.94 -12.85
N GLY A 15 9.41 5.12 -12.12
CA GLY A 15 8.10 5.43 -11.58
C GLY A 15 6.93 5.07 -12.51
N TRP A 16 7.20 4.45 -13.66
CA TRP A 16 6.15 4.07 -14.61
C TRP A 16 5.29 2.94 -14.05
N LEU A 17 3.99 3.03 -14.29
CA LEU A 17 3.02 2.05 -13.84
C LEU A 17 2.97 0.86 -14.79
N HIS A 18 3.16 -0.33 -14.23
CA HIS A 18 3.08 -1.63 -14.90
C HIS A 18 2.00 -2.49 -14.21
N GLY A 19 0.79 -1.96 -14.12
CA GLY A 19 -0.35 -2.60 -13.47
C GLY A 19 -0.26 -2.62 -11.94
N THR A 20 -0.68 -3.73 -11.33
CA THR A 20 -0.64 -3.93 -9.86
C THR A 20 0.16 -5.16 -9.48
N LYS A 21 0.68 -5.17 -8.25
CA LYS A 21 1.32 -6.34 -7.65
C LYS A 21 0.73 -6.63 -6.28
N THR A 22 0.72 -7.92 -5.92
CA THR A 22 0.35 -8.38 -4.57
C THR A 22 1.62 -8.55 -3.75
N VAL A 23 1.67 -7.95 -2.57
CA VAL A 23 2.82 -8.03 -1.65
C VAL A 23 2.34 -8.36 -0.26
N THR A 24 3.16 -9.07 0.51
CA THR A 24 2.94 -9.29 1.95
C THR A 24 3.95 -8.44 2.71
N VAL A 25 3.45 -7.63 3.64
CA VAL A 25 4.27 -6.62 4.35
C VAL A 25 4.04 -6.66 5.85
N GLU A 26 5.00 -6.17 6.62
CA GLU A 26 4.83 -5.86 8.04
C GLU A 26 3.74 -4.77 8.20
N TRP A 27 2.73 -5.03 9.04
CA TRP A 27 1.52 -4.20 9.12
C TRP A 27 1.52 -3.24 10.31
N ASN A 28 2.54 -2.40 10.38
CA ASN A 28 2.68 -1.38 11.41
C ASN A 28 3.04 -0.05 10.75
N CYS A 29 2.62 1.06 11.36
CA CYS A 29 2.94 2.39 10.87
C CYS A 29 4.46 2.59 10.92
N PRO A 30 5.12 2.92 9.81
CA PRO A 30 6.58 3.10 9.77
C PRO A 30 7.06 4.28 10.62
N THR A 31 6.16 5.21 10.98
CA THR A 31 6.48 6.40 11.77
C THR A 31 6.39 6.17 13.28
N CYS A 32 5.31 5.54 13.77
CA CYS A 32 5.07 5.37 15.22
C CYS A 32 5.06 3.92 15.69
N GLY A 33 5.07 2.94 14.78
CA GLY A 33 5.07 1.51 15.11
C GLY A 33 3.71 0.93 15.52
N GLU A 34 2.65 1.73 15.57
CA GLU A 34 1.29 1.24 15.88
C GLU A 34 0.72 0.39 14.73
N GLU A 35 -0.16 -0.56 15.05
CA GLU A 35 -0.84 -1.36 14.03
C GLU A 35 -1.68 -0.48 13.10
N MET A 36 -1.55 -0.70 11.78
CA MET A 36 -2.32 0.05 10.79
C MET A 36 -3.73 -0.49 10.65
N SER A 37 -4.67 0.38 10.23
CA SER A 37 -6.06 0.00 9.99
C SER A 37 -6.19 -1.05 8.88
N GLU A 38 -7.35 -1.71 8.82
CA GLU A 38 -7.63 -2.63 7.72
C GLU A 38 -7.67 -1.90 6.37
N PRO A 39 -6.93 -2.39 5.37
CA PRO A 39 -6.94 -1.81 4.05
C PRO A 39 -8.24 -2.15 3.32
N LYS A 40 -8.68 -1.24 2.46
CA LYS A 40 -9.87 -1.37 1.61
C LYS A 40 -9.46 -1.31 0.16
N MET A 41 -10.10 -2.13 -0.67
CA MET A 41 -9.93 -2.03 -2.12
C MET A 41 -10.63 -0.77 -2.64
N GLU A 42 -9.88 0.03 -3.40
CA GLU A 42 -10.36 1.23 -4.05
C GLU A 42 -9.90 1.30 -5.51
N SER A 43 -10.70 1.98 -6.34
CA SER A 43 -10.30 2.30 -7.71
C SER A 43 -9.15 3.32 -7.69
N PHE A 44 -8.14 3.04 -8.50
CA PHE A 44 -7.02 3.92 -8.80
C PHE A 44 -7.00 4.12 -10.32
N CYS A 45 -7.13 5.38 -10.75
CA CYS A 45 -7.13 5.74 -12.15
C CYS A 45 -5.84 6.51 -12.47
N GLU A 46 -5.10 6.05 -13.48
CA GLU A 46 -3.88 6.69 -13.99
C GLU A 46 -3.84 6.45 -15.51
N ASP A 47 -3.56 7.51 -16.28
CA ASP A 47 -3.50 7.47 -17.76
C ASP A 47 -4.75 6.89 -18.46
N GLY A 48 -5.92 7.02 -17.83
CA GLY A 48 -7.20 6.49 -18.35
C GLY A 48 -7.42 5.01 -18.10
N GLU A 49 -6.45 4.32 -17.49
CA GLU A 49 -6.58 2.95 -17.02
C GLU A 49 -7.09 2.93 -15.58
N HIS A 50 -7.85 1.88 -15.24
CA HIS A 50 -8.44 1.69 -13.92
C HIS A 50 -7.91 0.41 -13.28
N TYR A 51 -7.40 0.56 -12.06
CA TYR A 51 -6.83 -0.51 -11.26
C TYR A 51 -7.55 -0.58 -9.90
N ALA A 52 -7.55 -1.76 -9.28
CA ALA A 52 -8.00 -1.93 -7.90
C ALA A 52 -6.77 -2.09 -7.00
N VAL A 53 -6.61 -1.19 -6.03
CA VAL A 53 -5.50 -1.19 -5.08
C VAL A 53 -6.02 -1.03 -3.66
N HIS A 54 -5.26 -1.55 -2.70
CA HIS A 54 -5.57 -1.44 -1.29
C HIS A 54 -5.13 -0.08 -0.75
N LYS A 55 -6.06 0.71 -0.19
CA LYS A 55 -5.78 1.95 0.56
C LYS A 55 -6.19 1.82 2.02
N TRP A 56 -5.65 2.66 2.89
CA TRP A 56 -5.99 2.67 4.31
C TRP A 56 -5.79 4.06 4.91
N ASP A 57 -6.52 4.33 5.98
CA ASP A 57 -6.32 5.48 6.84
C ASP A 57 -5.81 5.01 8.20
N ASN A 58 -4.63 5.49 8.59
CA ASN A 58 -4.06 5.14 9.88
C ASN A 58 -4.76 5.93 10.99
N LYS A 59 -5.23 5.24 12.03
CA LYS A 59 -5.80 5.88 13.23
C LYS A 59 -4.82 6.80 13.93
N CYS A 60 -3.51 6.54 13.81
CA CYS A 60 -2.45 7.38 14.36
C CYS A 60 -2.27 8.71 13.61
N GLY A 61 -2.94 8.91 12.48
CA GLY A 61 -2.90 10.14 11.67
C GLY A 61 -1.69 10.27 10.75
N HIS A 62 -0.71 9.36 10.80
CA HIS A 62 0.43 9.36 9.91
C HIS A 62 0.09 8.73 8.55
N ILE A 63 0.61 9.32 7.46
CA ILE A 63 0.55 8.73 6.13
C ILE A 63 1.65 7.67 6.02
N ALA A 64 1.26 6.42 5.78
CA ALA A 64 2.18 5.34 5.45
C ALA A 64 2.09 5.04 3.95
N LYS A 65 3.15 5.27 3.18
CA LYS A 65 3.15 4.98 1.74
C LYS A 65 3.45 3.49 1.52
N TYR A 66 3.02 2.95 0.38
CA TYR A 66 3.36 1.58 -0.02
C TYR A 66 4.88 1.31 0.02
N THR A 67 5.68 2.30 -0.39
CA THR A 67 7.15 2.21 -0.45
C THR A 67 7.83 2.23 0.90
N ASP A 68 7.14 2.67 1.95
CA ASP A 68 7.67 2.72 3.31
C ASP A 68 7.45 1.38 4.05
N LEU A 69 6.64 0.48 3.48
CA LEU A 69 6.33 -0.82 4.07
C LEU A 69 7.40 -1.85 3.69
N LYS A 70 7.73 -2.70 4.66
CA LYS A 70 8.73 -3.76 4.49
C LYS A 70 8.05 -5.06 4.08
N GLU A 71 8.40 -5.57 2.90
CA GLU A 71 7.97 -6.88 2.39
C GLU A 71 8.61 -8.02 3.21
N VAL A 72 7.87 -9.13 3.39
CA VAL A 72 8.29 -10.32 4.16
C VAL A 72 8.14 -11.62 3.38
#